data_AF-A0A7J3RXK7-F1
#
_entry.id   AF-A0A7J3RXK7-F1
#
_cell.length_a   1.000
_cell.length_b   1.000
_cell.length_c   1.000
_cell.angle_alpha   90.00
_cell.angle_beta   90.00
_cell.angle_gamma   90.00
#
_symmetry.space_group_name_H-M   'P 1'
#
loop_
_entity.id
_entity.type
_entity.pdbx_description
1 polymer ?
#
loop_
_entity_poly.entity_id
_entity_poly.type
_entity_poly.pdbx_seq_one_letter_code
_entity_poly.pdbx_strand_id
1 'polypeptide(L)'
;MVTLLDQVSLTLTAVWGIIYLAYSARAFMRTRSLQYVLWMGAIVALLVVASTLLLFDFAGLQLPYTTAVGMFIPGLFAAGILSAGFRSRHGAYYALYVTVVTIAYLILKWAGGPYLLTLLAVHVPSSLIIITIPSYAAGRGSKFLFLTSVGGALISVAGVALAALAAGFPIFPPTVVLSIAAPIIFSSAFLMTLGLMLTKGWTLRSQREP
;
A
#
# COMPACT_ATOMS: atom_id res chain seq x y z
N MET A 1 -14.97 -18.60 -3.51
CA MET A 1 -15.94 -18.32 -2.42
C MET A 1 -15.16 -17.67 -1.30
N VAL A 2 -15.60 -16.49 -0.88
CA VAL A 2 -15.03 -15.78 0.28
C VAL A 2 -15.45 -16.51 1.55
N THR A 3 -14.50 -16.77 2.43
CA THR A 3 -14.74 -17.44 3.73
C THR A 3 -15.18 -16.43 4.79
N LEU A 4 -15.70 -16.91 5.92
CA LEU A 4 -15.97 -16.05 7.08
C LEU A 4 -14.71 -15.29 7.53
N LEU A 5 -13.54 -15.95 7.49
CA LEU A 5 -12.25 -15.33 7.82
C LEU A 5 -11.94 -14.16 6.86
N ASP A 6 -12.24 -14.31 5.58
CA ASP A 6 -12.04 -13.26 4.59
C ASP A 6 -12.95 -12.06 4.85
N GLN A 7 -14.26 -12.31 5.09
CA GLN A 7 -15.23 -11.26 5.40
C GLN A 7 -14.84 -10.48 6.66
N VAL A 8 -14.43 -11.20 7.72
CA VAL A 8 -13.96 -10.58 8.96
C VAL A 8 -12.71 -9.75 8.70
N SER A 9 -11.72 -10.29 7.98
CA SER A 9 -10.46 -9.59 7.71
C SER A 9 -10.67 -8.34 6.85
N LEU A 10 -11.51 -8.39 5.83
CA LEU A 10 -11.84 -7.22 4.99
C LEU A 10 -12.65 -6.18 5.77
N THR A 11 -13.58 -6.60 6.63
CA THR A 11 -14.32 -5.69 7.51
C THR A 11 -13.39 -4.99 8.48
N LEU A 12 -12.47 -5.72 9.11
CA LEU A 12 -11.44 -5.16 9.98
C LEU A 12 -10.50 -4.21 9.21
N THR A 13 -10.15 -4.55 7.97
CA THR A 13 -9.39 -3.66 7.08
C THR A 13 -10.14 -2.35 6.85
N ALA A 14 -11.44 -2.40 6.58
CA ALA A 14 -12.26 -1.22 6.36
C ALA A 14 -12.37 -0.35 7.62
N VAL A 15 -12.69 -0.95 8.76
CA VAL A 15 -12.77 -0.25 10.06
C VAL A 15 -11.43 0.40 10.40
N TRP A 16 -10.33 -0.35 10.28
CA TRP A 16 -9.00 0.16 10.58
C TRP A 16 -8.56 1.26 9.59
N GLY A 17 -8.89 1.11 8.30
CA GLY A 17 -8.67 2.13 7.29
C GLY A 17 -9.37 3.44 7.63
N ILE A 18 -10.64 3.40 8.08
CA ILE A 18 -11.38 4.59 8.52
C ILE A 18 -10.70 5.25 9.72
N ILE A 19 -10.26 4.47 10.72
CA ILE A 19 -9.54 4.98 11.89
C ILE A 19 -8.26 5.72 11.46
N TYR A 20 -7.46 5.11 10.60
CA TYR A 20 -6.21 5.73 10.14
C TYR A 20 -6.45 6.92 9.22
N LEU A 21 -7.52 6.90 8.41
CA LEU A 21 -7.92 8.03 7.57
C LEU A 21 -8.26 9.25 8.44
N ALA A 22 -9.04 9.06 9.51
CA ALA A 22 -9.36 10.10 10.47
C ALA A 22 -8.10 10.64 11.19
N TYR A 23 -7.20 9.74 11.61
CA TYR A 23 -5.91 10.12 12.18
C TYR A 23 -5.10 11.00 11.20
N SER A 24 -4.96 10.56 9.95
CA SER A 24 -4.17 11.24 8.93
C SER A 24 -4.78 12.58 8.54
N ALA A 25 -6.11 12.67 8.43
CA ALA A 25 -6.82 13.92 8.19
C ALA A 25 -6.58 14.93 9.33
N ARG A 26 -6.70 14.48 10.58
CA ARG A 26 -6.41 15.33 11.76
C ARG A 26 -4.95 15.80 11.77
N ALA A 27 -4.01 14.91 11.45
CA ALA A 27 -2.59 15.25 11.38
C ALA A 27 -2.28 16.22 10.23
N PHE A 28 -2.94 16.06 9.07
CA PHE A 28 -2.84 16.98 7.94
C PHE A 28 -3.38 18.37 8.29
N MET A 29 -4.55 18.46 8.91
CA MET A 29 -5.13 19.76 9.31
C MET A 29 -4.18 20.55 10.24
N ARG A 30 -3.41 19.85 11.08
CA ARG A 30 -2.45 20.46 12.01
C ARG A 30 -1.10 20.83 11.38
N THR A 31 -0.59 20.00 10.48
CA THR A 31 0.80 20.12 9.98
C THR A 31 0.89 20.61 8.54
N ARG A 32 -0.19 20.49 7.77
CA ARG A 32 -0.24 20.70 6.32
C ARG A 32 0.82 19.91 5.53
N SER A 33 1.32 18.80 6.10
CA SER A 33 2.36 17.99 5.46
C SER A 33 1.80 17.07 4.37
N LEU A 34 2.45 17.07 3.21
CA LEU A 34 2.10 16.25 2.04
C LEU A 34 2.04 14.75 2.36
N GLN A 35 2.88 14.25 3.27
CA GLN A 35 2.91 12.82 3.61
C GLN A 35 1.55 12.29 4.07
N TYR A 36 0.77 13.09 4.81
CA TYR A 36 -0.53 12.69 5.30
C TYR A 36 -1.56 12.64 4.16
N VAL A 37 -1.49 13.55 3.19
CA VAL A 37 -2.34 13.49 1.98
C VAL A 37 -2.06 12.22 1.18
N LEU A 38 -0.78 11.87 1.02
CA LEU A 38 -0.37 10.67 0.29
C LEU A 38 -0.85 9.40 1.01
N TRP A 39 -0.67 9.30 2.33
CA TRP A 39 -1.17 8.16 3.10
C TRP A 39 -2.71 8.08 3.13
N MET A 40 -3.41 9.21 3.19
CA MET A 40 -4.86 9.25 3.03
C MET A 40 -5.27 8.68 1.68
N GLY A 41 -4.61 9.07 0.58
CA GLY A 41 -4.86 8.52 -0.75
C GLY A 41 -4.62 7.01 -0.83
N ALA A 42 -3.56 6.51 -0.20
CA ALA A 42 -3.28 5.08 -0.13
C ALA A 42 -4.40 4.30 0.60
N ILE A 43 -4.92 4.88 1.68
CA ILE A 43 -6.01 4.28 2.46
C ILE A 43 -7.35 4.37 1.75
N VAL A 44 -7.65 5.46 1.05
CA VAL A 44 -8.84 5.53 0.19
C VAL A 44 -8.78 4.44 -0.88
N ALA A 45 -7.63 4.25 -1.53
CA ALA A 45 -7.44 3.16 -2.49
C ALA A 45 -7.65 1.78 -1.84
N LEU A 46 -7.10 1.56 -0.64
CA LEU A 46 -7.29 0.33 0.12
C LEU A 46 -8.76 0.08 0.47
N LEU A 47 -9.50 1.10 0.91
CA LEU A 47 -10.92 1.01 1.22
C LEU A 47 -11.73 0.64 -0.02
N VAL A 48 -11.44 1.26 -1.17
CA VAL A 48 -12.09 0.90 -2.44
C VAL A 48 -11.84 -0.57 -2.77
N VAL A 49 -10.58 -1.03 -2.71
CA VAL A 49 -10.26 -2.45 -2.97
C VAL A 49 -10.95 -3.38 -1.97
N ALA A 50 -10.90 -3.07 -0.67
CA ALA A 50 -11.52 -3.90 0.36
C ALA A 50 -13.05 -3.98 0.19
N SER A 51 -13.71 -2.85 -0.10
CA SER A 51 -15.14 -2.81 -0.39
C SER A 51 -15.50 -3.58 -1.66
N THR A 52 -14.70 -3.47 -2.72
CA THR A 52 -14.90 -4.26 -3.94
C THR A 52 -14.80 -5.76 -3.65
N LEU A 53 -13.82 -6.20 -2.84
CA LEU A 53 -13.68 -7.60 -2.46
C LEU A 53 -14.81 -8.10 -1.54
N LEU A 54 -15.37 -7.23 -0.70
CA LEU A 54 -16.54 -7.56 0.14
C LEU A 54 -17.83 -7.71 -0.68
N LEU A 55 -18.01 -6.88 -1.71
CA LEU A 55 -19.24 -6.86 -2.50
C LEU A 55 -19.25 -7.88 -3.65
N PHE A 56 -18.08 -8.16 -4.22
CA PHE A 56 -17.94 -8.97 -5.44
C PHE A 56 -17.03 -10.19 -5.24
N ASP A 57 -16.74 -10.57 -3.99
CA ASP A 57 -15.76 -11.60 -3.66
C ASP A 57 -14.41 -11.35 -4.36
N PHE A 58 -13.60 -12.41 -4.53
CA PHE A 58 -12.39 -12.36 -5.34
C PHE A 58 -12.65 -12.14 -6.85
N ALA A 59 -13.91 -12.20 -7.31
CA ALA A 59 -14.22 -11.80 -8.69
C ALA A 59 -14.00 -10.30 -8.91
N GLY A 60 -14.08 -9.49 -7.85
CA GLY A 60 -13.73 -8.07 -7.87
C GLY A 60 -12.30 -7.77 -8.34
N LEU A 61 -11.35 -8.71 -8.19
CA LEU A 61 -9.98 -8.57 -8.71
C LEU A 61 -9.90 -8.53 -10.24
N GLN A 62 -10.89 -9.09 -10.93
CA GLN A 62 -10.94 -9.10 -12.39
C GLN A 62 -11.37 -7.75 -12.97
N LEU A 63 -11.98 -6.88 -12.15
CA LEU A 63 -12.42 -5.57 -12.59
C LEU A 63 -11.20 -4.69 -12.91
N PRO A 64 -11.14 -4.05 -14.10
CA PRO A 64 -9.96 -3.29 -14.54
C PRO A 64 -9.52 -2.21 -13.56
N TYR A 65 -10.48 -1.56 -12.91
CA TYR A 65 -10.23 -0.49 -11.95
C TYR A 65 -9.67 -1.01 -10.63
N THR A 66 -10.02 -2.22 -10.18
CA THR A 66 -9.53 -2.77 -8.89
C THR A 66 -8.02 -2.90 -8.90
N THR A 67 -7.45 -3.44 -9.97
CA THR A 67 -5.99 -3.56 -10.12
C THR A 67 -5.32 -2.19 -10.19
N ALA A 68 -5.90 -1.24 -10.95
CA ALA A 68 -5.36 0.10 -11.08
C ALA A 68 -5.37 0.86 -9.74
N VAL A 69 -6.47 0.78 -9.00
CA VAL A 69 -6.59 1.33 -7.65
C VAL A 69 -5.62 0.62 -6.69
N GLY A 70 -5.47 -0.69 -6.83
CA GLY A 70 -4.51 -1.50 -6.06
C GLY A 70 -3.07 -1.03 -6.21
N MET A 71 -2.66 -0.55 -7.40
CA MET A 71 -1.31 0.02 -7.62
C MET A 71 -1.05 1.27 -6.76
N PHE A 72 -2.08 2.07 -6.47
CA PHE A 72 -1.93 3.25 -5.63
C PHE A 72 -1.67 2.93 -4.16
N ILE A 73 -2.02 1.74 -3.68
CA ILE A 73 -1.82 1.37 -2.27
C ILE A 73 -0.33 1.39 -1.91
N PRO A 74 0.54 0.50 -2.44
CA PRO A 74 1.95 0.55 -2.12
C PRO A 74 2.62 1.82 -2.66
N GLY A 75 2.17 2.32 -3.83
CA GLY A 75 2.72 3.52 -4.46
C GLY A 75 2.61 4.78 -3.61
N LEU A 76 1.42 5.05 -3.06
CA LEU A 76 1.19 6.24 -2.23
C LEU A 76 1.74 6.07 -0.81
N PHE A 77 1.78 4.85 -0.25
CA PHE A 77 2.52 4.59 0.98
C PHE A 77 4.01 4.89 0.82
N ALA A 78 4.64 4.40 -0.25
CA ALA A 78 6.03 4.69 -0.59
C ALA A 78 6.26 6.20 -0.79
N ALA A 79 5.39 6.88 -1.53
CA ALA A 79 5.44 8.32 -1.73
C ALA A 79 5.40 9.08 -0.39
N GLY A 80 4.49 8.71 0.51
CA GLY A 80 4.38 9.33 1.83
C GLY A 80 5.59 9.06 2.72
N ILE A 81 6.17 7.86 2.66
CA ILE A 81 7.42 7.52 3.36
C ILE A 81 8.60 8.36 2.83
N LEU A 82 8.73 8.54 1.52
CA LEU A 82 9.76 9.41 0.93
C LEU A 82 9.57 10.88 1.36
N SER A 83 8.34 11.35 1.36
CA SER A 83 7.98 12.70 1.81
C SER A 83 8.38 12.93 3.27
N ALA A 84 8.02 12.00 4.16
CA ALA A 84 8.33 12.05 5.58
C ALA A 84 9.84 11.93 5.85
N GLY A 85 10.47 10.88 5.31
CA GLY A 85 11.86 10.54 5.59
C GLY A 85 12.85 11.59 5.08
N PHE A 86 12.64 12.15 3.89
CA PHE A 86 13.58 13.08 3.27
C PHE A 86 13.17 14.56 3.34
N ARG A 87 11.98 14.89 3.86
CA ARG A 87 11.41 16.26 3.90
C ARG A 87 11.54 17.00 2.56
N SER A 88 11.21 16.33 1.47
CA SER A 88 11.59 16.76 0.12
C SER A 88 10.46 16.51 -0.87
N ARG A 89 10.58 17.11 -2.05
CA ARG A 89 9.64 16.92 -3.16
C ARG A 89 9.66 15.49 -3.74
N HIS A 90 10.58 14.62 -3.29
CA HIS A 90 10.67 13.23 -3.75
C HIS A 90 9.36 12.45 -3.60
N GLY A 91 8.58 12.69 -2.53
CA GLY A 91 7.26 12.07 -2.39
C GLY A 91 6.28 12.48 -3.49
N ALA A 92 6.28 13.76 -3.89
CA ALA A 92 5.44 14.24 -4.98
C ALA A 92 5.88 13.67 -6.34
N TYR A 93 7.20 13.63 -6.61
CA TYR A 93 7.74 13.03 -7.83
C TYR A 93 7.42 11.53 -7.92
N TYR A 94 7.49 10.82 -6.78
CA TYR A 94 7.14 9.40 -6.74
C TYR A 94 5.64 9.18 -6.92
N ALA A 95 4.79 10.03 -6.33
CA ALA A 95 3.35 9.98 -6.57
C ALA A 95 3.01 10.22 -8.06
N LEU A 96 3.68 11.19 -8.71
CA LEU A 96 3.53 11.43 -10.14
C LEU A 96 3.98 10.21 -10.96
N TYR A 97 5.11 9.59 -10.61
CA TYR A 97 5.57 8.35 -11.21
C TYR A 97 4.50 7.24 -11.12
N VAL A 98 3.94 7.01 -9.93
CA VAL A 98 2.87 6.02 -9.73
C VAL A 98 1.67 6.34 -10.62
N THR A 99 1.22 7.60 -10.66
CA THR A 99 0.10 8.02 -11.52
C THR A 99 0.37 7.75 -13.00
N VAL A 100 1.55 8.14 -13.52
CA VAL A 100 1.91 7.94 -14.94
C VAL A 100 1.95 6.46 -15.29
N VAL A 101 2.55 5.62 -14.44
CA VAL A 101 2.61 4.17 -14.69
C VAL A 101 1.23 3.51 -14.58
N THR A 102 0.37 3.95 -13.67
CA THR A 102 -1.02 3.47 -13.59
C THR A 102 -1.84 3.87 -14.83
N ILE A 103 -1.63 5.06 -15.38
CA ILE A 103 -2.26 5.47 -16.66
C ILE A 103 -1.76 4.57 -17.80
N ALA A 104 -0.44 4.31 -17.87
CA ALA A 104 0.12 3.39 -18.86
C ALA A 104 -0.45 1.98 -18.73
N TYR A 105 -0.62 1.47 -17.50
CA TYR A 105 -1.29 0.20 -17.21
C TYR A 105 -2.72 0.17 -17.78
N LEU A 106 -3.53 1.21 -17.53
CA LEU A 106 -4.90 1.28 -18.01
C LEU A 106 -4.96 1.26 -19.55
N ILE A 107 -4.09 2.03 -20.22
CA ILE A 107 -3.99 2.06 -21.68
C ILE A 107 -3.64 0.67 -22.22
N LEU A 108 -2.60 0.03 -21.68
CA LEU A 108 -2.15 -1.29 -22.13
C LEU A 108 -3.23 -2.36 -21.90
N LYS A 109 -3.86 -2.38 -20.71
CA LYS A 109 -4.93 -3.33 -20.40
C LYS A 109 -6.12 -3.16 -21.34
N TRP A 110 -6.51 -1.92 -21.64
CA TRP A 110 -7.62 -1.66 -22.55
C TRP A 110 -7.29 -2.01 -24.01
N ALA A 111 -6.04 -1.81 -24.43
CA ALA A 111 -5.55 -2.22 -25.75
C ALA A 111 -5.26 -3.72 -25.88
N GLY A 112 -5.46 -4.53 -24.83
CA GLY A 112 -5.12 -5.96 -24.83
C GLY A 112 -3.61 -6.24 -24.89
N GLY A 113 -2.78 -5.24 -24.57
CA GLY A 113 -1.33 -5.34 -24.59
C GLY A 113 -0.73 -5.95 -23.31
N PRO A 114 0.57 -6.29 -23.31
CA PRO A 114 1.26 -6.84 -22.15
C PRO A 114 1.40 -5.76 -21.05
N TYR A 115 0.71 -5.94 -19.93
CA TYR A 115 0.67 -4.96 -18.83
C TYR A 115 1.45 -5.38 -17.57
N LEU A 116 2.00 -6.60 -17.51
CA LEU A 116 2.71 -7.11 -16.33
C LEU A 116 3.86 -6.18 -15.90
N LEU A 117 4.63 -5.67 -16.86
CA LEU A 117 5.75 -4.76 -16.56
C LEU A 117 5.29 -3.47 -15.87
N THR A 118 4.13 -2.92 -16.24
CA THR A 118 3.59 -1.72 -15.56
C THR A 118 3.14 -2.01 -14.13
N LEU A 119 2.58 -3.20 -13.87
CA LEU A 119 2.25 -3.64 -12.51
C LEU A 119 3.51 -3.75 -11.66
N LEU A 120 4.54 -4.43 -12.18
CA LEU A 120 5.81 -4.63 -11.48
C LEU A 120 6.57 -3.32 -11.28
N ALA A 121 6.51 -2.40 -12.25
CA ALA A 121 7.13 -1.09 -12.16
C ALA A 121 6.60 -0.27 -10.98
N VAL A 122 5.32 -0.38 -10.61
CA VAL A 122 4.83 0.25 -9.37
C VAL A 122 5.15 -0.58 -8.14
N HIS A 123 4.86 -1.89 -8.17
CA HIS A 123 4.93 -2.71 -6.97
C HIS A 123 6.38 -2.87 -6.47
N VAL A 124 7.33 -3.24 -7.33
CA VAL A 124 8.70 -3.57 -6.89
C VAL A 124 9.42 -2.37 -6.25
N PRO A 125 9.48 -1.18 -6.87
CA PRO A 125 10.13 -0.04 -6.24
C PRO A 125 9.40 0.42 -4.99
N SER A 126 8.06 0.36 -4.98
CA SER A 126 7.26 0.75 -3.81
C SER A 126 7.51 -0.19 -2.63
N SER A 127 7.57 -1.50 -2.90
CA SER A 127 7.94 -2.54 -1.95
C SER A 127 9.31 -2.30 -1.35
N LEU A 128 10.31 -1.99 -2.17
CA LEU A 128 11.65 -1.66 -1.67
C LEU A 128 11.60 -0.44 -0.76
N ILE A 129 10.88 0.62 -1.13
CA ILE A 129 10.78 1.84 -0.33
C ILE A 129 10.09 1.59 1.02
N ILE A 130 8.93 0.92 1.02
CA ILE A 130 8.12 0.69 2.23
C ILE A 130 8.78 -0.29 3.21
N ILE A 131 9.71 -1.13 2.72
CA ILE A 131 10.48 -2.05 3.56
C ILE A 131 11.78 -1.38 4.03
N THR A 132 12.61 -0.94 3.10
CA THR A 132 14.00 -0.56 3.41
C THR A 132 14.10 0.74 4.20
N ILE A 133 13.29 1.76 3.87
CA ILE A 133 13.41 3.07 4.52
C ILE A 133 12.91 3.00 5.98
N PRO A 134 11.71 2.46 6.28
CA PRO A 134 11.27 2.32 7.67
C PRO A 134 12.17 1.40 8.49
N SER A 135 12.69 0.31 7.90
CA SER A 135 13.68 -0.56 8.57
C SER A 135 14.95 0.20 8.95
N TYR A 136 15.50 0.98 8.02
CA TYR A 136 16.68 1.79 8.27
C TYR A 136 16.46 2.82 9.37
N ALA A 137 15.32 3.53 9.34
CA ALA A 137 14.96 4.50 10.37
C ALA A 137 14.69 3.85 11.73
N ALA A 138 14.15 2.63 11.76
CA ALA A 138 13.95 1.88 13.00
C ALA A 138 15.28 1.53 13.69
N GLY A 139 16.30 1.16 12.90
CA GLY A 139 17.67 0.95 13.38
C GLY A 139 18.34 2.19 13.96
N ARG A 140 17.74 3.38 13.80
CA ARG A 140 18.26 4.67 14.28
C ARG A 140 17.41 5.35 15.36
N GLY A 141 16.45 4.62 15.94
CA GLY A 141 15.71 5.06 17.12
C GLY A 141 14.20 5.14 16.93
N SER A 142 13.70 5.15 15.68
CA SER A 142 12.25 5.11 15.40
C SER A 142 11.71 3.67 15.41
N LYS A 143 11.83 2.97 16.54
CA LYS A 143 11.56 1.52 16.67
C LYS A 143 10.20 1.08 16.07
N PHE A 144 9.15 1.90 16.20
CA PHE A 144 7.82 1.57 15.67
C PHE A 144 7.75 1.54 14.13
N LEU A 145 8.68 2.18 13.41
CA LEU A 145 8.78 2.08 11.95
C LEU A 145 9.16 0.68 11.47
N PHE A 146 9.69 -0.17 12.36
CA PHE A 146 9.88 -1.58 12.03
C PHE A 146 8.53 -2.27 11.73
N LEU A 147 7.46 -1.92 12.46
CA LEU A 147 6.12 -2.42 12.16
C LEU A 147 5.65 -1.97 10.78
N THR A 148 6.00 -0.73 10.40
CA THR A 148 5.77 -0.22 9.04
C THR A 148 6.44 -1.08 7.98
N SER A 149 7.70 -1.45 8.20
CA SER A 149 8.42 -2.35 7.31
C SER A 149 7.83 -3.76 7.25
N VAL A 150 7.42 -4.33 8.39
CA VAL A 150 6.82 -5.68 8.43
C VAL A 150 5.49 -5.68 7.66
N GLY A 151 4.62 -4.69 7.91
CA GLY A 151 3.40 -4.51 7.13
C GLY A 151 3.69 -4.30 5.63
N GLY A 152 4.72 -3.51 5.32
CA GLY A 152 5.22 -3.31 3.96
C GLY A 152 5.67 -4.60 3.27
N ALA A 153 6.38 -5.49 3.98
CA ALA A 153 6.79 -6.78 3.45
C ALA A 153 5.59 -7.68 3.13
N LEU A 154 4.61 -7.74 4.04
CA LEU A 154 3.38 -8.51 3.86
C LEU A 154 2.60 -8.06 2.62
N ILE A 155 2.35 -6.74 2.46
CA ILE A 155 1.63 -6.23 1.28
C ILE A 155 2.44 -6.39 -0.01
N SER A 156 3.78 -6.37 0.07
CA SER A 156 4.64 -6.60 -1.09
C SER A 156 4.50 -8.01 -1.62
N VAL A 157 4.54 -9.01 -0.74
CA VAL A 157 4.35 -10.42 -1.12
C VAL A 157 2.95 -10.64 -1.67
N ALA A 158 1.91 -10.16 -0.98
CA ALA A 158 0.53 -10.29 -1.46
C ALA A 158 0.28 -9.55 -2.77
N GLY A 159 0.78 -8.32 -2.91
CA GLY A 159 0.61 -7.49 -4.11
C GLY A 159 1.25 -8.13 -5.33
N VAL A 160 2.48 -8.64 -5.21
CA VAL A 160 3.14 -9.36 -6.31
C VAL A 160 2.41 -10.66 -6.64
N ALA A 161 1.98 -11.43 -5.64
CA ALA A 161 1.23 -12.66 -5.86
C ALA A 161 -0.11 -12.41 -6.57
N LEU A 162 -0.86 -11.38 -6.15
CA LEU A 162 -2.13 -10.99 -6.78
C LEU A 162 -1.93 -10.41 -8.18
N ALA A 163 -0.90 -9.59 -8.39
CA ALA A 163 -0.58 -9.04 -9.72
C ALA A 163 -0.18 -10.15 -10.71
N ALA A 164 0.63 -11.11 -10.25
CA ALA A 164 1.04 -12.26 -11.05
C ALA A 164 -0.16 -13.15 -11.41
N LEU A 165 -1.05 -13.40 -10.45
CA LEU A 165 -2.31 -14.10 -10.67
C LEU A 165 -3.21 -13.38 -11.69
N ALA A 166 -3.37 -12.06 -11.56
CA ALA A 166 -4.17 -11.23 -12.48
C ALA A 166 -3.56 -11.10 -13.89
N ALA A 167 -2.26 -11.34 -14.04
CA ALA A 167 -1.58 -11.37 -15.33
C ALA A 167 -1.58 -12.76 -15.98
N GLY A 168 -2.16 -13.79 -15.35
CA GLY A 168 -2.16 -15.16 -15.85
C GLY A 168 -0.85 -15.93 -15.62
N PHE A 169 0.06 -15.39 -14.79
CA PHE A 169 1.35 -16.00 -14.46
C PHE A 169 1.47 -16.23 -12.94
N PRO A 170 0.63 -17.07 -12.32
CA PRO A 170 0.62 -17.25 -10.87
C PRO A 170 1.95 -17.81 -10.36
N ILE A 171 2.58 -17.11 -9.41
CA ILE A 171 3.81 -17.56 -8.73
C ILE A 171 3.55 -18.56 -7.60
N PHE A 172 2.31 -18.60 -7.10
CA PHE A 172 1.82 -19.53 -6.08
C PHE A 172 0.50 -20.13 -6.55
N PRO A 173 0.07 -21.31 -6.02
CA PRO A 173 -1.24 -21.86 -6.33
C PRO A 173 -2.35 -20.83 -6.08
N PRO A 174 -3.29 -20.62 -7.02
CA PRO A 174 -4.36 -19.61 -6.86
C PRO A 174 -5.15 -19.78 -5.56
N THR A 175 -5.41 -21.03 -5.16
CA THR A 175 -6.10 -21.35 -3.90
C THR A 175 -5.36 -20.83 -2.67
N VAL A 176 -4.03 -20.92 -2.66
CA VAL A 176 -3.19 -20.40 -1.58
C VAL A 176 -3.20 -18.87 -1.56
N VAL A 177 -3.04 -18.23 -2.73
CA VAL A 177 -3.06 -16.75 -2.83
C VAL A 177 -4.38 -16.19 -2.32
N LEU A 178 -5.50 -16.78 -2.77
CA LEU A 178 -6.83 -16.29 -2.42
C LEU A 178 -7.21 -16.59 -0.96
N SER A 179 -6.79 -17.73 -0.40
CA SER A 179 -7.12 -18.08 1.00
C SER A 179 -6.42 -17.21 2.04
N ILE A 180 -5.30 -16.58 1.68
CA ILE A 180 -4.53 -15.71 2.59
C ILE A 180 -4.61 -14.23 2.22
N ALA A 181 -5.20 -13.87 1.07
CA ALA A 181 -5.24 -12.51 0.57
C ALA A 181 -5.86 -11.54 1.58
N ALA A 182 -7.08 -11.85 2.06
CA ALA A 182 -7.79 -10.97 2.97
C ALA A 182 -7.11 -10.84 4.35
N PRO A 183 -6.69 -11.93 5.01
CA PRO A 183 -5.89 -11.85 6.24
C PRO A 183 -4.61 -11.04 6.08
N ILE A 184 -3.87 -11.24 4.97
CA ILE A 184 -2.63 -10.49 4.71
C ILE A 184 -2.91 -9.01 4.45
N ILE A 185 -3.98 -8.68 3.71
CA ILE A 185 -4.39 -7.28 3.48
C ILE A 185 -4.66 -6.61 4.84
N PHE A 186 -5.41 -7.25 5.73
CA PHE A 186 -5.66 -6.71 7.06
C PHE A 186 -4.36 -6.54 7.86
N SER A 187 -3.58 -7.60 8.03
CA SER A 187 -2.34 -7.57 8.83
C SER A 187 -1.34 -6.55 8.29
N SER A 188 -1.20 -6.44 6.97
CA SER A 188 -0.32 -5.46 6.35
C SER A 188 -0.79 -4.03 6.58
N ALA A 189 -2.08 -3.74 6.35
CA ALA A 189 -2.66 -2.43 6.61
C ALA A 189 -2.52 -2.05 8.08
N PHE A 190 -2.87 -2.95 8.98
CA PHE A 190 -2.79 -2.76 10.44
C PHE A 190 -1.37 -2.44 10.89
N LEU A 191 -0.40 -3.32 10.62
CA LEU A 191 0.98 -3.14 11.05
C LEU A 191 1.60 -1.90 10.41
N MET A 192 1.32 -1.67 9.12
CA MET A 192 1.93 -0.58 8.38
C MET A 192 1.56 0.77 8.98
N THR A 193 0.25 0.97 9.15
CA THR A 193 -0.32 2.21 9.66
C THR A 193 -0.16 2.38 11.16
N LEU A 194 -0.21 1.30 11.97
CA LEU A 194 0.09 1.35 13.39
C LEU A 194 1.51 1.85 13.63
N GLY A 195 2.49 1.34 12.89
CA GLY A 195 3.88 1.82 12.95
C GLY A 195 4.01 3.31 12.63
N LEU A 196 3.25 3.80 11.64
CA LEU A 196 3.21 5.22 11.29
C LEU A 196 2.51 6.08 12.36
N MET A 197 1.42 5.60 12.97
CA MET A 197 0.68 6.32 14.03
C MET A 197 1.51 6.48 15.30
N LEU A 198 2.23 5.42 15.69
CA LEU A 198 3.05 5.38 16.90
C LEU A 198 4.36 6.15 16.73
N THR A 199 4.78 6.42 15.49
CA THR A 199 5.98 7.21 15.21
C THR A 199 5.64 8.70 15.18
N LYS A 200 5.99 9.43 16.25
CA LYS A 200 5.91 10.89 16.25
C LYS A 200 6.97 11.45 15.31
N GLY A 201 6.55 12.13 14.24
CA GLY A 201 7.35 12.96 13.33
C GLY A 201 8.79 12.46 13.12
N TRP A 202 9.03 11.69 12.07
CA TRP A 202 10.36 11.16 11.77
C TRP A 202 10.94 11.76 10.49
N THR A 203 12.24 11.98 10.50
CA THR A 203 13.02 12.41 9.33
C THR A 203 14.40 11.75 9.43
N LEU A 204 15.00 11.39 8.29
CA LEU A 204 16.33 10.80 8.26
C LEU A 204 17.45 11.80 8.62
N ARG A 205 17.14 13.11 8.65
CA ARG A 205 18.09 14.18 9.05
C ARG A 205 18.14 14.38 10.57
N SER A 206 16.99 14.33 11.26
CA SER A 206 16.90 14.61 12.70
C SER A 206 17.45 13.51 13.61
N GLN A 207 17.96 12.41 13.05
CA GLN A 207 18.55 11.30 13.80
C GLN A 207 20.08 11.23 13.67
N ARG A 208 20.72 12.34 13.30
CA ARG A 208 22.18 12.48 13.22
C ARG A 208 22.79 13.25 14.40
N GLU A 209 21.99 13.69 15.36
CA GLU A 209 22.49 14.37 16.55
C GLU A 209 22.52 13.37 17.71
N PRO A 210 23.71 13.02 18.24
CA PRO A 210 23.88 12.13 19.38
C PRO A 210 23.42 12.76 20.69
#